data_AF-A0AA37L7Y4-F1
#
_entry.id   AF-A0AA37L7Y4-F1
#
_cell.length_a   1.000
_cell.length_b   1.000
_cell.length_c   1.000
_cell.angle_alpha   90.00
_cell.angle_beta   90.00
_cell.angle_gamma   90.00
#
_symmetry.space_group_name_H-M   'P 1'
#
loop_
_entity.id
_entity.type
_entity.pdbx_description
1 polymer ?
#
loop_
_entity_poly.entity_id
_entity_poly.type
_entity_poly.pdbx_seq_one_letter_code
_entity_poly.pdbx_strand_id
1 'polypeptide(L)'
;MNFTPDELREINDALSTAVQRMLDEGQTPQEIEYQALAIAWFAQRKCVEKLLPGAEPDWLIERDEQVKAAVASPKCRSEPQTDETSMH
;
A
#
# COMPACT_ATOMS: atom_id res chain seq x y z
N MET A 1 -6.47 19.04 11.96
CA MET A 1 -7.73 18.27 11.92
C MET A 1 -7.38 16.87 12.40
N ASN A 2 -8.10 16.31 13.37
CA ASN A 2 -7.86 14.94 13.85
C ASN A 2 -8.92 14.04 13.26
N PHE A 3 -8.52 12.93 12.63
CA PHE A 3 -9.42 11.87 12.20
C PHE A 3 -10.02 11.16 13.42
N THR A 4 -11.26 10.74 13.29
CA THR A 4 -11.91 9.82 14.21
C THR A 4 -11.27 8.42 14.12
N PRO A 5 -11.44 7.55 15.13
CA PRO A 5 -10.94 6.18 15.07
C PRO A 5 -11.50 5.38 13.88
N ASP A 6 -12.76 5.60 13.49
CA ASP A 6 -13.37 4.89 12.37
C ASP A 6 -12.80 5.36 11.03
N GLU A 7 -12.64 6.67 10.84
CA GLU A 7 -11.95 7.21 9.64
C GLU A 7 -10.51 6.68 9.55
N LEU A 8 -9.80 6.55 10.66
CA LEU A 8 -8.46 5.95 10.67
C LEU A 8 -8.46 4.46 10.28
N ARG A 9 -9.48 3.70 10.68
CA ARG A 9 -9.63 2.29 10.27
C ARG A 9 -9.90 2.19 8.77
N GLU A 10 -10.81 2.99 8.25
CA GLU A 10 -11.11 3.05 6.81
C GLU A 10 -9.88 3.40 5.98
N ILE A 11 -9.11 4.40 6.42
CA ILE A 11 -7.83 4.77 5.79
C ILE A 11 -6.84 3.60 5.86
N ASN A 12 -6.70 2.95 7.02
CA ASN A 12 -5.82 1.80 7.17
C ASN A 12 -6.20 0.64 6.24
N ASP A 13 -7.49 0.34 6.09
CA ASP A 13 -7.99 -0.75 5.25
C ASP A 13 -7.73 -0.47 3.77
N ALA A 14 -7.95 0.78 3.33
CA ALA A 14 -7.62 1.22 1.98
C ALA A 14 -6.11 1.11 1.69
N LEU A 15 -5.27 1.56 2.63
CA LEU A 15 -3.81 1.44 2.52
C LEU A 15 -3.35 -0.01 2.52
N SER A 16 -3.91 -0.85 3.38
CA SER A 16 -3.61 -2.28 3.44
C SER A 16 -3.93 -2.97 2.12
N THR A 17 -5.07 -2.63 1.51
CA THR A 17 -5.47 -3.15 0.20
C THR A 17 -4.48 -2.73 -0.88
N ALA A 18 -4.07 -1.45 -0.91
CA ALA A 18 -3.11 -0.95 -1.90
C ALA A 18 -1.73 -1.62 -1.75
N VAL A 19 -1.22 -1.73 -0.51
CA VAL A 19 0.06 -2.39 -0.21
C VAL A 19 0.01 -3.86 -0.60
N GLN A 20 -1.03 -4.59 -0.21
CA GLN A 20 -1.20 -6.00 -0.57
C GLN A 20 -1.22 -6.19 -2.09
N ARG A 21 -2.03 -5.39 -2.80
CA ARG A 21 -2.10 -5.43 -4.26
C ARG A 21 -0.72 -5.19 -4.92
N MET A 22 0.02 -4.18 -4.46
CA MET A 22 1.36 -3.89 -4.98
C MET A 22 2.37 -5.01 -4.73
N LEU A 23 2.26 -5.71 -3.61
CA LEU A 23 3.13 -6.86 -3.29
C LEU A 23 2.78 -8.08 -4.15
N ASP A 24 1.49 -8.40 -4.28
CA ASP A 24 1.04 -9.60 -4.97
C ASP A 24 1.14 -9.45 -6.50
N GLU A 25 0.60 -8.35 -7.02
CA GLU A 25 0.43 -8.14 -8.46
C GLU A 25 1.62 -7.40 -9.06
N GLY A 26 2.41 -6.69 -8.25
CA GLY A 26 3.44 -5.77 -8.70
C GLY A 26 2.93 -4.32 -8.83
N GLN A 27 3.84 -3.43 -9.20
CA GLN A 27 3.62 -1.99 -9.33
C GLN A 27 3.64 -1.59 -10.80
N THR A 28 2.85 -0.59 -11.19
CA THR A 28 3.00 0.04 -12.51
C THR A 28 4.33 0.83 -12.57
N PRO A 29 4.85 1.16 -13.77
CA PRO A 29 6.05 1.99 -13.89
C PRO A 29 5.97 3.31 -13.12
N GLN A 30 4.81 3.97 -13.15
CA GLN A 30 4.55 5.24 -12.47
C GLN A 30 4.49 5.05 -10.95
N GLU A 31 3.90 3.95 -10.47
CA GLU A 31 3.90 3.62 -9.03
C GLU A 31 5.32 3.38 -8.52
N ILE A 32 6.19 2.74 -9.33
CA ILE A 32 7.61 2.57 -9.01
C ILE A 32 8.33 3.93 -8.99
N GLU A 33 8.14 4.74 -10.04
CA GLU A 33 8.74 6.08 -10.15
C GLU A 33 8.37 6.97 -8.96
N TYR A 34 7.10 6.93 -8.54
CA TYR A 34 6.59 7.69 -7.40
C TYR A 34 6.79 7.01 -6.05
N GLN A 35 7.44 5.85 -6.00
CA GLN A 35 7.66 5.09 -4.76
C GLN A 35 6.36 4.80 -3.99
N ALA A 36 5.27 4.53 -4.72
CA ALA A 36 3.92 4.43 -4.18
C ALA A 36 3.81 3.35 -3.09
N LEU A 37 4.46 2.20 -3.26
CA LEU A 37 4.48 1.14 -2.24
C LEU A 37 5.10 1.61 -0.93
N ALA A 38 6.26 2.27 -0.99
CA ALA A 38 6.93 2.78 0.20
C ALA A 38 6.07 3.82 0.91
N ILE A 39 5.50 4.77 0.16
CA ILE A 39 4.65 5.83 0.70
C ILE A 39 3.39 5.25 1.37
N ALA A 40 2.69 4.35 0.69
CA ALA A 40 1.48 3.70 1.21
C ALA A 40 1.80 2.90 2.49
N TRP A 41 2.92 2.18 2.50
CA TRP A 41 3.37 1.43 3.67
C TRP A 41 3.67 2.32 4.87
N PHE A 42 4.45 3.40 4.69
CA PHE A 42 4.75 4.33 5.78
C PHE A 42 3.50 5.05 6.31
N ALA A 43 2.54 5.36 5.43
CA ALA A 43 1.26 5.90 5.84
C ALA A 43 0.47 4.88 6.68
N GLN A 44 0.42 3.62 6.24
CA GLN A 44 -0.27 2.55 6.95
C GLN A 44 0.30 2.34 8.35
N ARG A 45 1.64 2.27 8.47
CA ARG A 45 2.32 2.12 9.77
C ARG A 45 1.92 3.22 10.76
N LYS A 46 1.80 4.47 10.30
CA LYS A 46 1.34 5.58 11.14
C LYS A 46 -0.12 5.43 11.56
N CYS A 47 -0.99 4.92 10.69
CA CYS A 47 -2.37 4.60 11.05
C CYS A 47 -2.42 3.50 12.13
N VAL A 48 -1.64 2.43 11.97
CA VAL A 48 -1.55 1.33 12.94
C VAL A 48 -1.04 1.85 14.29
N GLU A 49 0.02 2.66 14.32
CA GLU A 49 0.55 3.25 15.55
C GLU A 49 -0.50 4.10 16.29
N LYS A 50 -1.34 4.84 15.54
CA LYS A 50 -2.44 5.64 16.11
C LYS A 50 -3.60 4.79 16.62
N LEU A 51 -3.92 3.69 15.93
CA LEU A 51 -5.00 2.79 16.29
C LEU A 51 -4.62 1.84 17.45
N LEU A 52 -3.34 1.45 17.53
CA LEU A 52 -2.78 0.48 18.48
C LEU A 52 -1.51 1.04 19.15
N PRO A 53 -1.64 2.11 19.98
CA PRO A 53 -0.48 2.76 20.57
C PRO A 53 0.28 1.83 21.52
N GLY A 54 1.60 1.72 21.32
CA GLY A 54 2.48 0.89 22.15
C GLY A 54 2.46 -0.60 21.81
N ALA A 55 1.77 -1.01 20.75
CA ALA A 55 1.84 -2.37 20.22
C ALA A 55 2.52 -2.38 18.85
N GLU A 56 3.45 -3.32 18.65
CA GLU A 56 4.00 -3.65 17.34
C GLU A 56 3.59 -5.08 17.01
N PRO A 57 2.52 -5.27 16.23
CA PRO A 57 2.05 -6.61 15.88
C PRO A 57 3.07 -7.35 15.01
N ASP A 58 3.22 -8.67 15.21
CA ASP A 58 4.16 -9.50 14.45
C ASP A 58 3.96 -9.38 12.92
N TRP A 59 2.70 -9.31 12.49
CA TRP A 59 2.35 -9.15 11.07
C TRP A 59 2.90 -7.83 10.47
N LEU A 60 3.12 -6.81 11.30
CA LEU A 60 3.68 -5.53 10.86
C LEU A 60 5.16 -5.67 10.53
N ILE A 61 5.89 -6.49 11.32
CA ILE A 61 7.31 -6.79 11.13
C ILE A 61 7.49 -7.61 9.84
N GLU A 62 6.73 -8.70 9.71
CA GLU A 62 6.77 -9.56 8.51
C GLU A 62 6.46 -8.75 7.24
N ARG A 63 5.46 -7.86 7.32
CA ARG A 63 5.09 -6.99 6.19
C ARG A 63 6.18 -5.97 5.87
N ASP A 64 6.86 -5.42 6.88
CA ASP A 64 7.96 -4.47 6.68
C ASP A 64 9.10 -5.09 5.87
N GLU A 65 9.43 -6.37 6.12
CA GLU A 65 10.42 -7.12 5.37
C GLU A 65 10.00 -7.34 3.91
N GLN A 66 8.75 -7.74 3.68
CA GLN A 66 8.19 -7.91 2.34
C GLN A 66 8.22 -6.60 1.54
N VAL A 67 7.81 -5.49 2.16
CA VAL A 67 7.82 -4.16 1.52
C VAL A 67 9.24 -3.73 1.20
N LYS A 68 10.19 -3.88 2.13
CA LYS A 68 11.60 -3.54 1.87
C LYS A 68 12.18 -4.32 0.69
N ALA A 69 11.90 -5.63 0.62
CA ALA A 69 12.33 -6.45 -0.49
C ALA A 69 11.72 -5.98 -1.83
N ALA A 70 10.42 -5.69 -1.85
CA ALA A 70 9.71 -5.22 -3.04
C ALA A 70 10.11 -3.79 -3.47
N VAL A 71 10.52 -2.93 -2.55
CA VAL A 71 11.07 -1.60 -2.87
C VAL A 71 12.48 -1.72 -3.45
N ALA A 72 13.31 -2.64 -2.92
CA ALA A 72 14.66 -2.86 -3.42
C ALA A 72 14.68 -3.54 -4.80
N SER A 73 13.72 -4.43 -5.06
CA SER A 73 13.57 -5.12 -6.34
C SER A 73 12.09 -5.11 -6.79
N PRO A 74 11.63 -4.01 -7.42
CA PRO A 74 10.23 -3.87 -7.80
C PRO A 74 9.81 -4.86 -8.87
N LYS A 75 8.76 -5.63 -8.59
CA LYS A 75 8.00 -6.35 -9.61
C LYS A 75 7.18 -5.33 -10.41
N CYS A 76 7.55 -5.12 -11.68
CA CYS A 76 6.81 -4.25 -12.58
C CYS A 76 5.68 -5.02 -13.26
N ARG A 77 4.49 -4.42 -13.34
CA ARG A 77 3.36 -4.92 -14.14
C ARG A 77 2.96 -3.88 -15.18
N SER A 78 2.52 -4.37 -16.34
CA SER A 78 1.90 -3.53 -17.37
C SER A 78 0.61 -2.90 -16.82
N GLU A 79 0.31 -1.67 -17.20
CA GLU A 79 -0.99 -1.07 -16.87
C GLU A 79 -2.11 -1.91 -17.48
N PRO A 80 -3.27 -2.03 -16.79
CA PRO A 80 -4.45 -2.57 -17.43
C PRO A 80 -4.75 -1.69 -18.65
N GLN A 81 -4.73 -2.28 -19.85
CA GLN A 81 -5.17 -1.58 -21.04
C GLN A 81 -6.62 -1.17 -20.81
N THR A 82 -6.88 0.13 -20.70
CA THR A 82 -8.23 0.65 -20.83
C THR A 82 -8.63 0.42 -22.28
N ASP A 83 -9.43 -0.62 -22.54
CA ASP A 83 -10.03 -0.88 -23.83
C ASP A 83 -10.97 0.30 -24.19
N GLU A 84 -10.41 1.35 -24.80
CA GLU A 84 -11.18 2.32 -25.56
C GLU A 84 -11.55 1.72 -26.92
N THR A 85 -12.33 0.63 -26.95
CA THR A 85 -12.94 0.19 -28.21
C THR A 85 -14.20 -0.64 -27.98
N SER A 86 -15.37 0.02 -27.96
CA SER A 86 -16.59 -0.46 -28.63
C SER A 86 -17.75 0.51 -28.39
N MET A 87 -17.74 1.64 -29.10
CA MET A 87 -18.97 2.31 -29.52
C MET A 87 -18.75 2.84 -30.95
N HIS A 88 -18.85 1.92 -31.91
CA HIS A 88 -19.19 2.23 -33.29
C HIS A 88 -20.58 1.66 -33.57
#